data_AF-A0A2A4P148-F1
#
_entry.id   AF-A0A2A4P148-F1
#
_cell.length_a   1.000
_cell.length_b   1.000
_cell.length_c   1.000
_cell.angle_alpha   90.00
_cell.angle_beta   90.00
_cell.angle_gamma   90.00
#
_symmetry.space_group_name_H-M   'P 1'
#
loop_
_entity.id
_entity.type
_entity.pdbx_description
1 polymer ?
#
loop_
_entity_poly.entity_id
_entity_poly.type
_entity_poly.pdbx_seq_one_letter_code
_entity_poly.pdbx_strand_id
1 'polypeptide(L)'
;MYINLDKIKISLSLLVFVGVVLFFSSCYNNTDRVEVILKVKVIDKITKGPREGDKVEVINVKKPLFTMWQYVKIMNLTTDNIGVVNFKTFTNRRLRIIVYGSENEYNFTEFEVKDIKPNETIIIELTSKNK
;
A
#
# COMPACT_ATOMS: atom_id res chain seq x y z
N MET A 1 -23.99 52.66 -31.68
CA MET A 1 -24.08 51.27 -31.18
C MET A 1 -22.98 51.09 -30.13
N TYR A 2 -23.29 51.31 -28.85
CA TYR A 2 -22.31 51.20 -27.77
C TYR A 2 -22.20 49.73 -27.34
N ILE A 3 -21.07 49.11 -27.65
CA ILE A 3 -20.75 47.78 -27.18
C ILE A 3 -20.41 47.90 -25.69
N ASN A 4 -21.21 47.26 -24.84
CA ASN A 4 -21.09 47.34 -23.40
C ASN A 4 -19.88 46.49 -22.93
N LEU A 5 -18.73 47.15 -22.80
CA LEU A 5 -17.43 46.53 -22.49
C LEU A 5 -17.43 45.73 -21.18
N ASP A 6 -18.29 46.08 -20.22
CA ASP A 6 -18.39 45.38 -18.94
C ASP A 6 -19.01 43.99 -19.10
N LYS A 7 -19.98 43.83 -20.00
CA LYS A 7 -20.55 42.51 -20.33
C LYS A 7 -19.52 41.57 -20.97
N ILE A 8 -18.62 42.12 -21.79
CA ILE A 8 -17.55 41.37 -22.47
C ILE A 8 -16.48 40.90 -21.47
N LYS A 9 -16.10 41.76 -20.51
CA LYS A 9 -15.14 41.40 -19.46
C LYS A 9 -15.67 40.30 -18.54
N ILE A 10 -16.95 40.37 -18.15
CA ILE A 10 -17.60 39.34 -17.32
C ILE A 10 -17.69 38.01 -18.09
N SER A 11 -18.04 38.03 -19.39
CA SER A 11 -18.10 36.80 -20.19
C SER A 11 -16.74 36.15 -20.38
N LEU A 12 -15.67 36.94 -20.56
CA LEU A 12 -14.32 36.43 -20.71
C LEU A 12 -13.79 35.82 -19.41
N SER A 13 -14.06 36.46 -18.26
CA SER A 13 -13.66 35.94 -16.94
C SER A 13 -14.36 34.61 -16.61
N LEU A 14 -15.66 34.50 -16.93
CA LEU A 14 -16.42 33.26 -16.74
C LEU A 14 -15.85 32.11 -17.59
N LEU A 15 -15.46 32.41 -18.83
CA LEU A 15 -14.93 31.43 -19.77
C LEU A 15 -13.54 30.91 -19.35
N VAL A 16 -12.69 31.80 -18.81
CA VAL A 16 -11.41 31.40 -18.19
C VAL A 16 -11.65 30.53 -16.95
N PHE A 17 -12.61 30.89 -16.09
CA PHE A 17 -12.92 30.10 -14.90
C PHE A 17 -13.42 28.68 -15.24
N VAL A 18 -14.34 28.56 -16.20
CA VAL A 18 -14.84 27.25 -16.67
C VAL A 18 -13.71 26.45 -17.33
N GLY A 19 -12.87 27.09 -18.14
CA GLY A 19 -11.70 26.44 -18.75
C GLY A 19 -10.73 25.88 -17.71
N VAL A 20 -10.47 26.62 -16.63
CA VAL A 20 -9.62 26.18 -15.53
C VAL A 20 -10.24 25.02 -14.75
N VAL A 21 -11.54 25.07 -14.44
CA VAL A 21 -12.26 23.98 -13.75
C VAL A 21 -12.27 22.70 -14.59
N LEU A 22 -12.48 22.81 -15.91
CA LEU A 22 -12.41 21.66 -16.81
C LEU A 22 -10.99 21.09 -16.94
N PHE A 23 -9.96 21.95 -16.92
CA PHE A 23 -8.56 21.51 -16.90
C PHE A 23 -8.22 20.67 -15.65
N PHE A 24 -8.72 21.06 -14.48
CA PHE A 24 -8.53 20.29 -13.24
C PHE A 24 -9.34 18.99 -13.20
N SER A 25 -10.44 18.90 -13.94
CA SER A 25 -11.31 17.71 -13.98
C SER A 25 -10.69 16.55 -14.77
N SER A 26 -9.75 16.83 -15.69
CA SER A 26 -9.12 15.80 -16.54
C SER A 26 -7.98 15.03 -15.87
N CYS A 27 -7.57 15.38 -14.64
CA CYS A 27 -6.49 14.72 -13.92
C CYS A 27 -6.94 13.54 -13.03
N TYR A 28 -8.22 13.17 -13.02
CA TYR A 28 -8.71 12.10 -12.15
C TYR A 28 -8.69 10.73 -12.85
N ASN A 29 -7.52 10.29 -13.31
CA ASN A 29 -7.35 8.94 -13.85
C ASN A 29 -6.98 7.98 -12.70
N ASN A 30 -7.93 7.13 -12.29
CA ASN A 30 -7.83 6.22 -11.15
C ASN A 30 -7.27 4.85 -11.58
N THR A 31 -6.28 4.84 -12.48
CA THR A 31 -5.93 3.68 -13.33
C THR A 31 -5.03 2.64 -12.65
N ASP A 32 -4.40 2.93 -11.51
CA ASP A 32 -3.37 2.05 -10.95
C ASP A 32 -3.85 1.17 -9.79
N ARG A 33 -4.99 0.50 -9.90
CA ARG A 33 -5.46 -0.46 -8.87
C ARG A 33 -5.41 -1.89 -9.39
N VAL A 34 -4.25 -2.33 -9.84
CA VAL A 34 -4.05 -3.75 -10.19
C VAL A 34 -4.02 -4.55 -8.89
N GLU A 35 -5.02 -5.41 -8.69
CA GLU A 35 -5.03 -6.38 -7.60
C GLU A 35 -4.00 -7.48 -7.89
N VAL A 36 -3.19 -7.81 -6.89
CA VAL A 36 -2.14 -8.83 -6.97
C VAL A 36 -2.21 -9.74 -5.76
N ILE A 37 -1.82 -11.00 -5.95
CA ILE A 37 -1.65 -11.97 -4.87
C ILE A 37 -0.19 -11.94 -4.44
N LEU A 38 0.05 -11.71 -3.16
CA LEU A 38 1.36 -11.84 -2.54
C LEU A 38 1.41 -13.07 -1.65
N LYS A 39 2.58 -13.69 -1.62
CA LYS A 39 2.90 -14.81 -0.76
C LYS A 39 3.97 -14.38 0.24
N VAL A 40 3.75 -14.63 1.52
CA VAL A 40 4.77 -14.45 2.55
C VAL A 40 5.13 -15.82 3.09
N LYS A 41 6.42 -16.16 3.04
CA LYS A 41 6.99 -17.36 3.63
C LYS A 41 7.81 -16.96 4.85
N VAL A 42 7.47 -17.52 6.00
CA VAL A 42 8.18 -17.32 7.26
C VAL A 42 9.04 -18.55 7.52
N ILE A 43 10.33 -18.29 7.77
CA ILE A 43 11.30 -19.33 8.07
C ILE A 43 12.09 -18.99 9.32
N ASP A 44 12.59 -20.02 9.99
CA ASP A 44 13.55 -19.87 11.06
C ASP A 44 14.92 -19.51 10.49
N LYS A 45 15.57 -18.49 11.03
CA LYS A 45 16.83 -17.96 10.54
C LYS A 45 17.98 -18.98 10.67
N ILE A 46 17.93 -19.83 11.70
CA ILE A 46 19.00 -20.76 12.06
C ILE A 46 18.81 -22.09 11.33
N THR A 47 17.65 -22.72 11.52
CA THR A 47 17.35 -24.05 10.95
C THR A 47 16.93 -23.99 9.48
N LYS A 48 16.55 -22.80 9.00
CA LYS A 48 15.95 -22.57 7.67
C LYS A 48 14.63 -23.34 7.46
N GLY A 49 14.07 -23.91 8.51
CA GLY A 49 12.79 -24.61 8.50
C GLY A 49 11.59 -23.65 8.41
N PRO A 50 10.44 -24.11 7.91
CA PRO A 50 9.21 -23.32 7.91
C PRO A 50 8.72 -23.07 9.35
N ARG A 51 8.08 -21.93 9.60
CA ARG A 51 7.47 -21.60 10.88
C ARG A 51 5.95 -21.59 10.78
N GLU A 52 5.32 -22.62 11.32
CA GLU A 52 3.86 -22.77 11.40
C GLU A 52 3.29 -22.01 12.59
N GLY A 53 2.11 -21.41 12.43
CA GLY A 53 1.39 -20.76 13.51
C GLY A 53 1.84 -19.32 13.84
N ASP A 54 2.86 -18.81 13.16
CA ASP A 54 3.33 -17.43 13.33
C ASP A 54 2.28 -16.45 12.76
N LYS A 55 2.13 -15.30 13.43
CA LYS A 55 1.15 -14.28 13.05
C LYS A 55 1.76 -13.28 12.08
N VAL A 56 1.13 -13.09 10.93
CA VAL A 56 1.50 -12.10 9.92
C VAL A 56 0.50 -10.95 9.91
N GLU A 57 0.97 -9.76 10.23
CA GLU A 57 0.20 -8.51 10.20
C GLU A 57 0.56 -7.71 8.95
N VAL A 58 -0.45 -7.39 8.13
CA VAL A 58 -0.27 -6.58 6.92
C VAL A 58 -0.85 -5.20 7.16
N ILE A 59 -0.02 -4.17 6.98
CA ILE A 59 -0.33 -2.77 7.26
C ILE A 59 -0.20 -1.97 5.97
N ASN A 60 -1.22 -1.17 5.67
CA ASN A 60 -1.17 -0.16 4.63
C ASN A 60 -0.48 1.09 5.20
N VAL A 61 0.58 1.54 4.55
CA VAL A 61 1.32 2.73 4.94
C VAL A 61 0.91 3.87 4.03
N LYS A 62 0.18 4.85 4.55
CA LYS A 62 -0.26 6.02 3.79
C LYS A 62 0.60 7.22 4.15
N LYS A 63 1.04 7.97 3.15
CA LYS A 63 1.71 9.26 3.31
C LYS A 63 0.79 10.39 2.82
N PRO A 64 0.05 11.06 3.70
CA PRO A 64 -0.76 12.20 3.33
C PRO A 64 0.13 13.40 2.95
N LEU A 65 -0.37 14.31 2.12
CA LEU A 65 0.39 15.47 1.64
C LEU A 65 0.87 16.41 2.76
N PHE A 66 0.09 16.56 3.83
CA PHE A 66 0.33 17.57 4.87
C PHE A 66 0.29 17.02 6.30
N THR A 67 0.34 15.70 6.48
CA THR A 67 0.25 15.09 7.82
C THR A 67 1.27 13.98 8.02
N MET A 68 1.37 13.51 9.26
CA MET A 68 2.17 12.32 9.61
C MET A 68 1.71 11.08 8.85
N TRP A 69 2.65 10.13 8.70
CA TRP A 69 2.40 8.81 8.13
C TRP A 69 1.29 8.08 8.92
N GLN A 70 0.40 7.43 8.19
CA GLN A 70 -0.69 6.65 8.78
C GLN A 70 -0.45 5.16 8.52
N TYR A 71 -0.53 4.37 9.59
CA TYR A 71 -0.37 2.92 9.56
C TYR A 71 -1.73 2.28 9.80
N VAL A 72 -2.34 1.74 8.75
CA VAL A 72 -3.67 1.15 8.81
C VAL A 72 -3.55 -0.36 8.66
N LYS A 73 -3.80 -1.08 9.75
CA LYS A 73 -3.92 -2.55 9.73
C LYS A 73 -4.97 -2.97 8.71
N ILE A 74 -4.57 -3.83 7.78
CA ILE A 74 -5.47 -4.36 6.73
C ILE A 74 -5.97 -5.73 7.16
N MET A 75 -5.07 -6.61 7.62
CA MET A 75 -5.40 -7.99 7.95
C MET A 75 -4.35 -8.61 8.88
N ASN A 76 -4.79 -9.65 9.59
CA ASN A 76 -3.94 -10.55 10.34
C ASN A 76 -4.16 -11.96 9.77
N LEU A 77 -3.05 -12.66 9.53
CA LEU A 77 -3.03 -14.03 9.02
C LEU A 77 -2.16 -14.87 9.94
N THR A 78 -2.29 -16.18 9.82
CA THR A 78 -1.48 -17.16 10.53
C THR A 78 -0.85 -18.08 9.51
N THR A 79 0.45 -18.34 9.62
CA THR A 79 1.16 -19.23 8.71
C THR A 79 0.65 -20.67 8.81
N ASP A 80 0.55 -21.32 7.66
CA ASP A 80 0.22 -22.74 7.57
C ASP A 80 1.41 -23.65 7.94
N ASN A 81 1.22 -24.96 7.81
CA ASN A 81 2.22 -25.99 8.11
C ASN A 81 3.51 -25.91 7.26
N ILE A 82 3.49 -25.18 6.13
CA ILE A 82 4.68 -24.92 5.31
C ILE A 82 5.23 -23.51 5.55
N GLY A 83 4.73 -22.80 6.55
CA GLY A 83 5.17 -21.48 6.96
C GLY A 83 4.71 -20.37 6.02
N VAL A 84 3.61 -20.54 5.31
CA VAL A 84 3.17 -19.63 4.23
C VAL A 84 1.83 -18.98 4.56
N VAL A 85 1.69 -17.72 4.14
CA VAL A 85 0.39 -17.05 3.99
C VAL A 85 0.27 -16.43 2.61
N ASN A 86 -0.95 -16.42 2.07
CA ASN A 86 -1.27 -15.75 0.82
C ASN A 86 -2.33 -14.68 1.07
N PHE A 87 -2.19 -13.53 0.45
CA PHE A 87 -3.20 -12.48 0.52
C PHE A 87 -3.25 -11.62 -0.73
N LYS A 88 -4.38 -10.96 -0.93
CA LYS A 88 -4.60 -10.02 -2.01
C LYS A 88 -4.30 -8.59 -1.56
N THR A 89 -3.63 -7.83 -2.41
CA THR A 89 -3.38 -6.41 -2.21
C THR A 89 -3.39 -5.68 -3.55
N PHE A 90 -3.15 -4.37 -3.53
CA PHE A 90 -3.03 -3.55 -4.74
C PHE A 90 -1.59 -3.07 -4.90
N THR A 91 -1.11 -3.03 -6.13
CA THR A 91 0.26 -2.58 -6.45
C THR A 91 0.50 -1.12 -6.04
N ASN A 92 -0.53 -0.26 -6.04
CA ASN A 92 -0.40 1.14 -5.64
C ASN A 92 -0.34 1.41 -4.14
N ARG A 93 -0.13 0.39 -3.30
CA ARG A 93 -0.06 0.56 -1.84
C ARG A 93 1.38 0.35 -1.37
N ARG A 94 1.81 1.22 -0.46
CA ARG A 94 3.00 0.93 0.36
C ARG A 94 2.55 0.01 1.50
N LEU A 95 3.27 -1.09 1.70
CA LEU A 95 2.89 -2.12 2.67
C LEU A 95 4.00 -2.33 3.67
N ARG A 96 3.62 -2.49 4.94
CA ARG A 96 4.50 -3.05 5.97
C ARG A 96 3.93 -4.41 6.38
N ILE A 97 4.77 -5.44 6.31
CA ILE A 97 4.46 -6.79 6.74
C ILE A 97 5.25 -7.05 8.01
N ILE A 98 4.57 -7.32 9.11
CA ILE A 98 5.17 -7.65 10.40
C ILE A 98 4.84 -9.10 10.71
N VAL A 99 5.85 -9.88 11.10
CA VAL A 99 5.67 -11.25 11.55
C VAL A 99 5.98 -11.31 13.03
N TYR A 100 5.09 -11.92 13.80
CA TYR A 100 5.24 -12.18 15.22
C TYR A 100 5.33 -13.69 15.43
N GLY A 101 6.43 -14.13 16.04
CA GLY A 101 6.64 -15.50 16.46
C GLY A 101 6.29 -15.74 17.92
N SER A 102 6.71 -16.89 18.43
CA SER A 102 6.68 -17.20 19.86
C SER A 102 7.60 -16.27 20.67
N GLU A 103 7.32 -16.12 21.97
CA GLU A 103 8.25 -15.51 22.95
C GLU A 103 8.75 -14.08 22.60
N ASN A 104 7.87 -13.21 22.10
CA ASN A 104 8.14 -11.81 21.73
C ASN A 104 9.09 -11.63 20.53
N GLU A 105 9.30 -12.67 19.73
CA GLU A 105 10.00 -12.56 18.46
C GLU A 105 9.18 -11.77 17.44
N TYR A 106 9.80 -10.81 16.78
CA TYR A 106 9.18 -10.15 15.63
C TYR A 106 10.22 -9.69 14.62
N ASN A 107 9.80 -9.59 13.38
CA ASN A 107 10.57 -8.99 12.29
C ASN A 107 9.58 -8.35 11.31
N PHE A 108 10.05 -7.41 10.50
CA PHE A 108 9.21 -6.74 9.53
C PHE A 108 9.96 -6.43 8.24
N THR A 109 9.19 -6.25 7.17
CA THR A 109 9.67 -5.72 5.90
C THR A 109 8.66 -4.71 5.38
N GLU A 110 9.15 -3.66 4.74
CA GLU A 110 8.33 -2.60 4.16
C GLU A 110 8.62 -2.50 2.65
N PHE A 111 7.55 -2.42 1.87
CA PHE A 111 7.57 -2.36 0.41
C PHE A 111 7.00 -1.05 -0.06
N GLU A 112 7.70 -0.38 -0.97
CA GLU A 112 7.14 0.76 -1.67
C GLU A 112 6.21 0.30 -2.80
N VAL A 113 5.40 1.24 -3.30
CA VAL A 113 4.42 1.01 -4.38
C VAL A 113 5.03 0.31 -5.60
N LYS A 114 6.31 0.55 -5.88
CA LYS A 114 7.00 0.00 -7.06
C LYS A 114 7.62 -1.38 -6.84
N ASP A 115 7.70 -1.81 -5.58
CA ASP A 115 8.42 -3.04 -5.22
C ASP A 115 7.50 -4.26 -5.26
N ILE A 116 6.18 -4.04 -5.24
CA ILE A 116 5.18 -5.11 -5.21
C ILE A 116 5.04 -5.73 -6.59
N LYS A 117 5.59 -6.94 -6.77
CA LYS A 117 5.42 -7.72 -8.00
C LYS A 117 4.30 -8.77 -7.86
N PRO A 118 3.53 -9.04 -8.93
CA PRO A 118 2.52 -10.10 -8.90
C PRO A 118 3.15 -11.47 -8.62
N ASN A 119 2.51 -12.27 -7.76
CA ASN A 119 2.92 -13.64 -7.41
C ASN A 119 4.31 -13.76 -6.78
N GLU A 120 4.85 -12.67 -6.25
CA GLU A 120 6.13 -12.68 -5.54
C GLU A 120 6.01 -13.42 -4.21
N THR A 121 7.06 -14.16 -3.87
CA THR A 121 7.21 -14.79 -2.56
C THR A 121 8.21 -13.99 -1.74
N ILE A 122 7.71 -13.34 -0.70
CA ILE A 122 8.49 -12.58 0.27
C ILE A 122 8.92 -13.54 1.37
N ILE A 123 10.23 -13.64 1.62
CA ILE A 123 10.77 -14.48 2.69
C ILE A 123 11.09 -13.59 3.89
N ILE A 124 10.53 -13.91 5.05
CA ILE A 124 10.82 -13.23 6.31
C ILE A 124 11.44 -14.25 7.26
N GLU A 125 12.65 -13.94 7.73
CA GLU A 125 13.37 -14.79 8.68
C GLU A 125 13.15 -14.31 10.10
N LEU A 126 12.80 -15.23 11.01
CA LEU A 126 12.75 -14.99 12.45
C LEU A 126 13.80 -15.86 13.15
N THR A 127 14.49 -15.31 14.14
CA THR A 127 15.42 -16.08 14.96
C THR A 127 14.65 -16.65 16.14
N SER A 128 14.45 -17.98 16.18
CA SER A 128 14.00 -18.63 17.41
C SER A 128 15.03 -18.42 18.51
N LYS A 129 14.62 -18.01 19.70
CA LYS A 129 15.46 -18.23 20.89
C LYS A 129 15.47 -19.72 21.16
N ASN A 130 16.61 -20.39 20.92
CA ASN A 130 16.78 -21.78 21.32
C ASN A 130 16.44 -21.92 22.81
N LYS A 131 15.56 -22.88 23.11
CA LYS A 131 15.42 -23.44 24.47
C LYS A 131 16.61 -24.31 24.80
#